data_AF-A0A1R1XAI0-F1
#
_entry.id   AF-A0A1R1XAI0-F1
#
_cell.length_a   1.000
_cell.length_b   1.000
_cell.length_c   1.000
_cell.angle_alpha   90.00
_cell.angle_beta   90.00
_cell.angle_gamma   90.00
#
_symmetry.space_group_name_H-M   'P 1'
#
loop_
_entity.id
_entity.type
_entity.pdbx_description
1 polymer ?
#
loop_
_entity_poly.entity_id
_entity_poly.type
_entity_poly.pdbx_seq_one_letter_code
_entity_poly.pdbx_strand_id
1 'polypeptide(L)'
;MLSSHKNSTSKPVSQAIPGFSSNRDALKSKYIPSKSRVFTYEYYIYYLITLIVVPFMLYQGWVISSPSHPIYSQYKHKLSEGWIFGRKVDLSDSQWSTFRNNVPILSIVMLFFVLLNKLTIRYNKKLPGNLAASTFT
;
A
#
# COMPACT_ATOMS: atom_id res chain seq x y z
N MET A 1 13.01 78.69 2.74
CA MET A 1 13.29 77.77 3.85
C MET A 1 12.37 76.56 3.74
N LEU A 2 12.85 75.44 3.22
CA LEU A 2 12.20 74.14 3.38
C LEU A 2 13.30 73.07 3.39
N SER A 3 13.44 72.44 4.55
CA SER A 3 14.41 71.40 4.87
C SER A 3 14.07 70.12 4.11
N SER A 4 15.03 69.60 3.34
CA SER A 4 14.90 68.30 2.67
C SER A 4 15.19 67.19 3.68
N HIS A 5 14.13 66.56 4.19
CA HIS A 5 14.23 65.43 5.09
C HIS A 5 14.68 64.18 4.29
N LYS A 6 15.95 63.79 4.42
CA LYS A 6 16.44 62.50 3.91
C LYS A 6 15.86 61.37 4.76
N ASN A 7 14.95 60.58 4.19
CA ASN A 7 14.50 59.33 4.79
C ASN A 7 15.59 58.26 4.60
N SER A 8 16.30 57.96 5.68
CA SER A 8 17.18 56.79 5.78
C SER A 8 16.31 55.54 5.90
N THR A 9 16.19 54.77 4.81
CA THR A 9 15.66 53.41 4.85
C THR A 9 16.65 52.51 5.58
N SER A 10 16.47 52.36 6.89
CA SER A 10 17.19 51.35 7.66
C SER A 10 16.81 49.96 7.13
N LYS A 11 17.81 49.23 6.63
CA LYS A 11 17.66 47.80 6.36
C LYS A 11 17.23 47.11 7.66
N PRO A 12 16.27 46.18 7.64
CA PRO A 12 15.89 45.46 8.85
C PRO A 12 17.12 44.71 9.36
N VAL A 13 17.58 45.08 10.56
CA VAL A 13 18.62 44.35 11.28
C VAL A 13 18.04 42.97 11.57
N SER A 14 18.50 41.96 10.84
CA SER A 14 18.21 40.57 11.16
C SER A 14 18.88 40.30 12.50
N GLN A 15 18.10 40.35 13.59
CA GLN A 15 18.57 39.92 14.91
C GLN A 15 18.87 38.43 14.81
N ALA A 16 20.15 38.11 14.61
CA ALA A 16 20.65 36.76 14.77
C ALA A 16 20.47 36.40 16.24
N ILE A 17 19.55 35.48 16.53
CA ILE A 17 19.41 34.89 17.86
C ILE A 17 20.77 34.22 18.18
N PRO A 18 21.42 34.54 19.32
CA PRO A 18 22.69 33.94 19.67
C PRO A 18 22.51 32.42 19.76
N GLY A 19 23.22 31.69 18.90
CA GLY A 19 23.11 30.22 18.75
C GLY A 19 22.30 29.73 17.55
N PHE A 20 21.57 30.59 16.82
CA PHE A 20 20.88 30.22 15.58
C PHE A 20 21.51 30.92 14.37
N SER A 21 22.57 30.30 13.83
CA SER A 21 23.11 30.67 12.52
C SER A 21 22.22 30.07 11.41
N SER A 22 21.47 30.94 10.73
CA SER A 22 20.77 30.61 9.48
C SER A 22 21.74 30.47 8.28
N ASN A 23 23.02 30.81 8.44
CA ASN A 23 24.06 30.53 7.45
C ASN A 23 24.48 29.07 7.51
N ARG A 24 23.55 28.16 7.21
CA ARG A 24 23.94 26.88 6.63
C ARG A 24 24.17 27.19 5.17
N ASP A 25 25.43 27.38 4.80
CA ASP A 25 25.82 27.24 3.40
C ASP A 25 25.20 25.94 2.92
N ALA A 26 24.22 26.05 2.02
CA ALA A 26 23.58 24.91 1.41
C ALA A 26 24.59 24.29 0.45
N LEU A 27 25.66 23.71 1.00
CA LEU A 27 26.41 22.63 0.39
C LEU A 27 25.45 21.44 0.32
N LYS A 28 24.43 21.55 -0.55
CA LYS A 28 23.75 20.40 -1.10
C LYS A 28 24.83 19.66 -1.87
N SER A 29 25.53 18.77 -1.19
CA SER A 29 26.33 17.76 -1.86
C SER A 29 25.38 17.12 -2.87
N LYS A 30 25.77 17.15 -4.14
CA LYS A 30 24.98 16.57 -5.22
C LYS A 30 24.95 15.07 -4.98
N TYR A 31 23.96 14.59 -4.23
CA TYR A 31 23.76 13.16 -4.02
C TYR A 31 23.37 12.55 -5.37
N ILE A 32 24.30 11.84 -5.98
CA ILE A 32 24.05 11.04 -7.17
C ILE A 32 23.70 9.64 -6.65
N PRO A 33 22.45 9.18 -6.79
CA PRO A 33 22.09 7.84 -6.35
C PRO A 33 22.94 6.82 -7.12
N SER A 34 23.48 5.84 -6.41
CA SER A 34 24.21 4.74 -7.04
C SER A 34 23.30 4.00 -8.03
N LYS A 35 23.88 3.50 -9.12
CA LYS A 35 23.17 2.68 -10.11
C LYS A 35 22.44 1.52 -9.43
N SER A 36 21.17 1.32 -9.81
CA SER A 36 20.35 0.22 -9.30
C SER A 36 21.01 -1.13 -9.61
N ARG A 37 21.05 -2.01 -8.60
CA ARG A 37 21.67 -3.34 -8.68
C ARG A 37 20.67 -4.47 -8.98
N VAL A 38 19.42 -4.14 -9.29
CA VAL A 38 18.36 -5.13 -9.55
C VAL A 38 18.43 -5.77 -10.93
N PHE A 39 19.32 -5.28 -11.80
CA PHE A 39 19.50 -5.76 -13.18
C PHE A 39 20.89 -6.36 -13.43
N THR A 40 21.53 -6.89 -12.39
CA THR A 40 22.81 -7.61 -12.51
C THR A 40 22.56 -9.10 -12.79
N TYR A 41 23.53 -9.79 -13.40
CA TYR A 41 23.45 -11.24 -13.64
C TYR A 41 23.28 -12.04 -12.35
N GLU A 42 23.98 -11.66 -11.28
CA GLU A 42 23.80 -12.23 -9.95
C GLU A 42 22.33 -12.14 -9.48
N TYR A 43 21.68 -11.00 -9.73
CA TYR A 43 20.30 -10.78 -9.31
C TYR A 43 19.30 -11.58 -10.15
N TYR A 44 19.57 -11.79 -11.44
CA TYR A 44 18.75 -12.70 -12.26
C TYR A 44 18.80 -14.15 -11.77
N ILE A 45 19.94 -14.61 -11.27
CA ILE A 45 20.05 -15.93 -10.64
C ILE A 45 19.17 -16.00 -9.40
N TYR A 46 19.16 -14.97 -8.54
CA TYR A 46 18.28 -14.94 -7.38
C TYR A 46 16.80 -14.95 -7.76
N TYR A 47 16.41 -14.23 -8.82
CA TYR A 47 15.04 -14.31 -9.33
C TYR A 47 14.68 -15.71 -9.81
N LEU A 48 15.57 -16.37 -10.56
CA LEU A 48 15.35 -17.74 -11.04
C LEU A 48 15.19 -18.72 -9.86
N ILE A 49 16.09 -18.65 -8.88
CA ILE A 49 16.01 -19.49 -7.67
C ILE A 49 14.69 -19.23 -6.96
N THR A 50 14.31 -17.98 -6.75
CA THR A 50 13.05 -17.62 -6.07
C THR A 50 11.84 -18.16 -6.85
N LEU A 51 11.84 -18.03 -8.17
CA LEU A 51 10.78 -18.49 -9.05
C LEU A 51 10.64 -20.02 -9.05
N ILE A 52 11.71 -20.76 -8.76
CA ILE A 52 11.65 -22.23 -8.66
C ILE A 52 11.29 -22.65 -7.23
N VAL A 53 11.99 -22.11 -6.24
CA VAL A 53 11.91 -22.52 -4.84
C VAL A 53 10.55 -22.16 -4.23
N VAL A 54 10.03 -20.95 -4.48
CA VAL A 54 8.76 -20.52 -3.86
C VAL A 54 7.57 -21.36 -4.36
N PRO A 55 7.37 -21.58 -5.67
CA PRO A 55 6.32 -22.49 -6.14
C PRO A 55 6.55 -23.93 -5.67
N PHE A 56 7.79 -24.40 -5.58
CA PHE A 56 8.09 -25.72 -5.03
C PHE A 56 7.68 -25.84 -3.56
N MET A 57 7.96 -24.84 -2.72
CA MET A 57 7.52 -24.79 -1.33
C MET A 57 5.99 -24.84 -1.21
N LEU A 58 5.27 -24.07 -2.05
CA LEU A 58 3.80 -24.10 -2.10
C LEU A 58 3.27 -25.46 -2.55
N TYR A 59 3.91 -26.07 -3.55
CA TYR A 59 3.56 -27.40 -4.04
C TYR A 59 3.72 -28.47 -2.97
N GLN A 60 4.84 -28.47 -2.23
CA GLN A 60 5.05 -29.42 -1.14
C GLN A 60 4.01 -29.25 -0.02
N GLY A 61 3.69 -28.00 0.34
CA GLY A 61 2.62 -27.69 1.28
C GLY A 61 1.27 -28.25 0.83
N TRP A 62 0.95 -28.16 -0.47
CA TRP A 62 -0.23 -28.80 -1.04
C TRP A 62 -0.17 -30.32 -0.89
N VAL A 63 0.90 -30.96 -1.37
CA VAL A 63 1.05 -32.43 -1.40
C VAL A 63 0.89 -33.03 -0.01
N ILE A 64 1.58 -32.49 0.99
CA ILE A 64 1.49 -32.97 2.38
C ILE A 64 0.05 -32.79 2.90
N SER A 65 -0.57 -31.65 2.58
CA SER A 65 -1.94 -31.34 2.99
C SER A 65 -3.01 -32.07 2.16
N SER A 66 -2.63 -33.05 1.33
CA SER A 66 -3.56 -33.82 0.49
C SER A 66 -4.13 -35.01 1.26
N PRO A 67 -5.42 -35.36 1.08
CA PRO A 67 -6.02 -36.55 1.69
C PRO A 67 -5.32 -37.86 1.33
N SER A 68 -4.58 -37.89 0.23
CA SER A 68 -3.83 -39.06 -0.25
C SER A 68 -2.50 -39.28 0.50
N HIS A 69 -2.04 -38.30 1.28
CA HIS A 69 -0.77 -38.41 2.00
C HIS A 69 -0.93 -39.26 3.27
N PRO A 70 0.00 -40.18 3.59
CA PRO A 70 -0.13 -41.09 4.75
C PRO A 70 -0.27 -40.33 6.09
N ILE A 71 0.44 -39.21 6.22
CA ILE A 71 0.41 -38.36 7.43
C ILE A 71 -0.96 -37.69 7.62
N TYR A 72 -1.74 -37.50 6.56
CA TYR A 72 -3.03 -36.79 6.62
C TYR A 72 -3.99 -37.38 7.65
N SER A 73 -4.00 -38.71 7.77
CA SER A 73 -4.83 -39.45 8.73
C SER A 73 -4.62 -39.00 10.18
N GLN A 74 -3.41 -38.59 10.55
CA GLN A 74 -3.03 -38.26 11.92
C GLN A 74 -3.65 -36.93 12.38
N TYR A 75 -3.77 -35.96 11.48
CA TYR A 75 -4.27 -34.62 11.82
C TYR A 75 -5.65 -34.32 11.24
N LYS A 76 -6.18 -35.12 10.30
CA LYS A 76 -7.50 -34.94 9.66
C LYS A 76 -8.64 -34.60 10.61
N HIS A 77 -8.64 -35.15 11.83
CA HIS A 77 -9.67 -34.93 12.84
C HIS A 77 -9.69 -33.51 13.41
N LYS A 78 -8.58 -32.77 13.30
CA LYS A 78 -8.46 -31.37 13.76
C LYS A 78 -8.86 -30.35 12.70
N LEU A 79 -9.00 -30.76 11.44
CA LEU A 79 -9.39 -29.87 10.36
C LEU A 79 -10.91 -29.84 10.20
N SER A 80 -11.41 -28.66 9.94
CA SER A 80 -12.81 -28.40 9.61
C SER A 80 -12.98 -28.21 8.11
N GLU A 81 -14.21 -28.37 7.63
CA GLU A 81 -14.53 -28.09 6.24
C GLU A 81 -14.40 -26.59 5.94
N GLY A 82 -13.64 -26.25 4.89
CA GLY A 82 -13.41 -24.88 4.45
C GLY A 82 -14.17 -24.53 3.17
N TRP A 83 -14.28 -23.25 2.89
CA TRP A 83 -14.95 -22.75 1.67
C TRP A 83 -14.09 -22.84 0.39
N ILE A 84 -12.78 -23.13 0.52
CA ILE A 84 -11.85 -23.19 -0.62
C ILE A 84 -11.89 -24.60 -1.22
N PHE A 85 -12.65 -24.78 -2.31
CA PHE A 85 -12.72 -26.02 -3.09
C PHE A 85 -12.99 -27.29 -2.26
N GLY A 86 -13.77 -27.18 -1.18
CA GLY A 86 -14.05 -28.31 -0.27
C GLY A 86 -12.82 -28.85 0.45
N ARG A 87 -11.73 -28.08 0.51
CA ARG A 87 -10.51 -28.47 1.20
C ARG A 87 -10.66 -28.23 2.69
N LYS A 88 -10.30 -29.24 3.47
CA LYS A 88 -10.20 -29.12 4.92
C LYS A 88 -9.12 -28.14 5.32
N VAL A 89 -9.42 -27.33 6.33
CA VAL A 89 -8.55 -26.26 6.82
C VAL A 89 -8.43 -26.34 8.33
N ASP A 90 -7.28 -25.89 8.83
CA ASP A 90 -7.09 -25.73 10.26
C ASP A 90 -7.82 -24.46 10.74
N LEU A 91 -8.72 -24.62 11.71
CA LEU A 91 -9.52 -23.56 12.34
C LEU A 91 -9.37 -23.57 13.87
N SER A 92 -8.31 -24.18 14.41
CA SER A 92 -8.13 -24.24 15.86
C SER A 92 -7.95 -22.86 16.51
N ASP A 93 -7.42 -21.89 15.76
CA ASP A 93 -7.26 -20.51 16.22
C ASP A 93 -8.56 -19.71 16.00
N SER A 94 -9.17 -19.25 17.10
CA SER A 94 -10.42 -18.47 17.09
C SER A 94 -10.29 -17.09 16.44
N GLN A 95 -9.12 -16.45 16.53
CA GLN A 95 -8.86 -15.14 15.94
C GLN A 95 -8.79 -15.26 14.42
N TRP A 96 -8.00 -16.22 13.94
CA TRP A 96 -7.84 -16.45 12.51
C TRP A 96 -9.10 -17.06 11.86
N SER A 97 -9.75 -18.02 12.52
CA SER A 97 -10.93 -18.69 11.97
C SER A 97 -12.10 -17.73 11.73
N THR A 98 -12.38 -16.84 12.68
CA THR A 98 -13.46 -15.85 12.55
C THR A 98 -13.24 -14.95 11.34
N PHE A 99 -12.04 -14.38 11.19
CA PHE A 99 -11.72 -13.56 10.03
C PHE A 99 -11.83 -14.36 8.72
N ARG A 100 -11.17 -15.53 8.65
CA ARG A 100 -11.10 -16.37 7.44
C ARG A 100 -12.48 -16.82 6.95
N ASN A 101 -13.38 -17.17 7.86
CA ASN A 101 -14.73 -17.60 7.51
C ASN A 101 -15.56 -16.46 6.92
N ASN A 102 -15.25 -15.21 7.27
CA ASN A 102 -15.91 -14.02 6.73
C ASN A 102 -15.28 -13.49 5.43
N VAL A 103 -14.09 -13.96 5.03
CA VAL A 103 -13.40 -13.50 3.81
C VAL A 103 -14.28 -13.55 2.55
N PRO A 104 -15.05 -14.62 2.25
CA PRO A 104 -15.92 -14.64 1.07
C PRO A 104 -16.97 -13.52 1.09
N ILE A 105 -17.60 -13.32 2.24
CA ILE A 105 -18.64 -12.30 2.43
C ILE A 105 -18.01 -10.91 2.30
N LEU A 106 -16.90 -10.66 3.00
CA LEU A 106 -16.15 -9.40 2.92
C LEU A 106 -15.73 -9.09 1.49
N SER A 107 -15.30 -10.10 0.73
CA SER A 107 -14.90 -9.94 -0.68
C SER A 107 -16.08 -9.53 -1.56
N ILE A 108 -17.26 -10.14 -1.36
CA ILE A 108 -18.49 -9.79 -2.08
C ILE A 108 -18.92 -8.36 -1.75
N VAL A 109 -18.94 -8.00 -0.46
CA VAL A 109 -19.31 -6.65 -0.01
C VAL A 109 -18.34 -5.60 -0.58
N MET A 110 -17.03 -5.87 -0.54
CA MET A 110 -16.02 -4.98 -1.09
C MET A 110 -16.18 -4.81 -2.61
N LEU A 111 -16.43 -5.90 -3.34
CA LEU A 111 -16.70 -5.84 -4.78
C LEU A 111 -17.93 -4.97 -5.07
N PHE A 112 -19.02 -5.19 -4.34
CA PHE A 112 -20.24 -4.41 -4.49
C PHE A 112 -20.02 -2.92 -4.21
N PHE A 113 -19.29 -2.60 -3.14
CA PHE A 113 -18.93 -1.22 -2.80
C PHE A 113 -18.13 -0.54 -3.94
N VAL A 114 -17.12 -1.21 -4.49
CA VAL A 114 -16.32 -0.67 -5.59
C VAL A 114 -17.16 -0.45 -6.86
N LEU A 115 -18.06 -1.38 -7.17
CA LEU A 115 -18.97 -1.26 -8.31
C LEU A 115 -19.93 -0.08 -8.16
N LEU A 116 -20.57 0.05 -6.99
CA LEU A 116 -21.43 1.19 -6.68
C LEU A 116 -20.68 2.52 -6.77
N ASN A 117 -19.49 2.60 -6.17
CA ASN A 117 -18.69 3.83 -6.23
C ASN A 117 -18.34 4.21 -7.67
N LYS A 118 -17.94 3.22 -8.50
CA LYS A 118 -17.68 3.46 -9.93
C LYS A 118 -18.92 3.91 -10.69
N LEU A 119 -20.08 3.34 -10.40
CA LEU A 119 -21.35 3.74 -11.00
C LEU A 119 -21.70 5.17 -10.60
N THR A 120 -21.67 5.51 -9.31
CA THR A 120 -21.93 6.87 -8.81
C THR A 120 -21.03 7.91 -9.45
N ILE A 121 -19.71 7.66 -9.54
CA ILE A 121 -18.78 8.56 -10.22
C ILE A 121 -19.14 8.73 -11.71
N ARG A 122 -19.52 7.64 -12.39
CA ARG A 122 -19.95 7.70 -13.80
C ARG A 122 -21.25 8.51 -13.97
N TYR A 123 -22.23 8.33 -13.09
CA TYR A 123 -23.47 9.10 -13.10
C TYR A 123 -23.19 10.59 -12.84
N ASN A 124 -22.40 10.92 -11.83
CA ASN A 124 -22.02 12.31 -11.49
C ASN A 124 -21.25 13.00 -12.62
N LYS A 125 -20.39 12.28 -13.35
CA LYS A 125 -19.68 12.83 -14.53
C LYS A 125 -20.60 13.04 -15.73
N LYS A 126 -21.70 12.29 -15.84
CA LYS A 126 -22.69 12.42 -16.93
C LYS A 126 -23.73 13.52 -16.68
N LEU A 127 -23.86 14.00 -15.44
CA LEU A 127 -24.72 15.14 -15.14
C LEU A 127 -24.14 16.40 -15.81
N PRO A 128 -24.88 17.08 -16.71
CA PRO A 128 -24.43 18.33 -17.28
C PRO A 128 -24.28 19.36 -16.17
N GLY A 129 -23.10 19.97 -16.06
CA GLY A 129 -22.79 21.01 -15.06
C GLY A 129 -23.64 22.30 -15.16
N ASN A 130 -24.66 22.31 -16.02
CA ASN A 130 -25.53 23.47 -16.27
C ASN A 130 -26.76 23.54 -15.36
N LEU A 131 -27.02 22.54 -14.51
CA LEU A 131 -28.16 22.58 -13.56
C LEU A 131 -27.79 23.16 -12.19
N ALA A 132 -26.49 23.23 -11.84
CA ALA A 132 -26.04 23.82 -10.58
C ALA A 132 -25.87 25.36 -10.66
N ALA A 133 -25.80 25.91 -11.88
CA ALA A 133 -25.58 27.34 -12.11
C ALA A 133 -26.89 28.16 -12.18
N SER A 134 -28.06 27.50 -12.31
CA SER A 134 -29.35 28.18 -12.54
C SER A 134 -30.24 28.30 -11.29
N THR A 135 -29.78 27.88 -10.11
CA THR A 135 -30.54 27.96 -8.84
C THR A 135 -30.13 29.12 -7.94
N PHE A 136 -29.29 30.05 -8.43
CA PHE A 136 -28.85 31.24 -7.70
C PHE A 136 -29.00 32.53 -8.52
N THR A 137 -30.17 32.71 -9.14
CA THR A 137 -30.62 34.01 -9.69
C THR A 137 -32.06 34.24 -9.33
#